data_AF-A0A952JQY0-F1
#
_entry.id   AF-A0A952JQY0-F1
#
_cell.length_a   1.000
_cell.length_b   1.000
_cell.length_c   1.000
_cell.angle_alpha   90.00
_cell.angle_beta   90.00
_cell.angle_gamma   90.00
#
_symmetry.space_group_name_H-M   'P 1'
#
loop_
_entity.id
_entity.type
_entity.pdbx_description
1 polymer ?
#
loop_
_entity_poly.entity_id
_entity_poly.type
_entity_poly.pdbx_seq_one_letter_code
_entity_poly.pdbx_strand_id
1 'polypeptide(L)' 'METTKKRTGLYWVLFLLSVVGFFAVLYSPIGSYCSMVLPFNTTFLAKALDLL' A
#
# COMPACT_ATOMS: atom_id res chain seq x y z
N MET A 1 15.36 -2.92 18.15
CA MET A 1 13.93 -2.56 18.23
C MET A 1 13.63 -1.15 17.70
N GLU A 2 14.57 -0.20 17.71
CA GLU A 2 14.33 1.15 17.13
C GLU A 2 14.20 1.17 15.59
N THR A 3 14.84 0.23 14.90
CA THR A 3 14.82 0.12 13.43
C THR A 3 13.49 -0.41 12.90
N THR A 4 12.84 -1.33 13.61
CA THR A 4 11.52 -1.88 13.27
C THR A 4 10.46 -0.79 13.29
N LYS A 5 10.41 0.01 14.36
CA LYS A 5 9.43 1.09 14.55
C LYS A 5 9.55 2.19 13.47
N LYS A 6 10.77 2.50 13.03
CA LYS A 6 11.02 3.46 11.92
C LYS A 6 10.49 2.93 10.57
N ARG A 7 10.53 1.62 10.34
CA ARG A 7 10.05 1.00 9.10
C ARG A 7 8.52 0.87 9.07
N THR A 8 7.88 0.65 10.21
CA THR A 8 6.41 0.64 10.32
C THR A 8 5.79 1.95 9.83
N GLY A 9 6.34 3.10 10.24
CA GLY A 9 5.89 4.41 9.77
C GLY A 9 6.10 4.64 8.27
N LEU A 10 7.21 4.14 7.71
CA LEU A 10 7.46 4.17 6.27
C LEU A 10 6.40 3.35 5.50
N TYR A 11 6.06 2.15 5.98
CA TYR A 11 5.04 1.31 5.34
C TYR A 11 3.62 1.91 5.41
N TRP A 12 3.29 2.67 6.45
CA TRP A 12 2.06 3.46 6.49
C TRP A 12 2.00 4.51 5.38
N VAL A 13 3.11 5.21 5.13
CA VAL A 13 3.19 6.18 4.03
C VAL A 13 3.08 5.48 2.68
N LEU A 14 3.80 4.36 2.46
CA LEU A 14 3.67 3.58 1.22
C LEU A 14 2.26 3.01 1.03
N PHE A 15 1.60 2.59 2.11
CA PHE A 15 0.21 2.11 2.05
C PHE A 15 -0.73 3.22 1.58
N LEU A 16 -0.67 4.39 2.19
CA LEU A 16 -1.49 5.54 1.78
C LEU A 16 -1.23 5.94 0.32
N LEU A 17 0.03 5.93 -0.10
CA LEU A 17 0.42 6.22 -1.48
C LEU A 17 -0.13 5.16 -2.46
N SER A 18 -0.10 3.89 -2.07
CA SER A 18 -0.68 2.77 -2.83
C SER A 18 -2.21 2.86 -2.91
N VAL A 19 -2.89 3.32 -1.85
CA VAL A 19 -4.35 3.57 -1.85
C VAL A 19 -4.69 4.70 -2.83
N VAL A 20 -3.92 5.80 -2.84
CA VAL A 20 -4.11 6.88 -3.82
C VAL A 20 -3.90 6.36 -5.24
N GLY A 21 -2.86 5.55 -5.48
CA GLY A 21 -2.64 4.88 -6.76
C GLY A 21 -3.79 3.97 -7.17
N PHE A 22 -4.36 3.22 -6.22
CA PHE A 22 -5.52 2.37 -6.46
C PHE A 22 -6.74 3.17 -6.92
N PHE A 23 -7.07 4.29 -6.25
CA PHE A 23 -8.16 5.16 -6.68
C PHE A 23 -7.86 5.85 -8.01
N ALA A 24 -6.62 6.28 -8.25
CA ALA A 24 -6.22 6.86 -9.52
C ALA A 24 -6.40 5.88 -10.70
N VAL A 25 -6.06 4.60 -10.50
CA VAL A 25 -6.31 3.55 -11.48
C VAL A 25 -7.81 3.27 -11.63
N LEU A 26 -8.55 3.21 -10.51
CA LEU A 26 -10.01 2.97 -10.50
C LEU A 26 -10.80 4.02 -11.29
N TYR A 27 -10.44 5.30 -11.15
CA TYR A 27 -11.08 6.41 -11.87
C TYR A 27 -10.55 6.60 -13.30
N SER A 28 -9.44 5.96 -13.65
CA SER A 28 -8.88 5.97 -15.00
C SER A 28 -9.63 4.98 -15.90
N PRO A 29 -9.67 5.19 -17.23
CA PRO A 29 -10.11 4.16 -18.20
C PRO A 29 -9.33 2.83 -18.09
N ILE A 30 -8.23 2.83 -17.33
CA ILE A 30 -7.36 1.68 -17.01
C ILE A 30 -7.86 0.96 -15.73
N GLY A 31 -9.09 1.20 -15.26
CA GLY A 31 -9.65 0.60 -14.05
C GLY A 31 -9.59 -0.93 -13.97
N SER A 32 -9.52 -1.63 -15.11
CA SER A 32 -9.31 -3.09 -15.16
C SER A 32 -7.99 -3.55 -14.50
N TYR A 33 -7.00 -2.65 -14.35
CA TYR A 33 -5.72 -2.96 -13.73
C TYR A 33 -5.72 -2.71 -12.21
N CYS A 34 -6.85 -2.32 -11.60
CA CYS A 34 -6.98 -2.23 -10.14
C CYS A 34 -6.55 -3.53 -9.45
N SER A 35 -6.82 -4.68 -10.07
CA SER A 35 -6.43 -6.00 -9.59
C SER A 35 -4.91 -6.18 -9.47
N MET A 36 -4.11 -5.48 -10.29
CA MET A 36 -2.64 -5.50 -10.18
C MET A 36 -2.12 -4.64 -9.01
N VAL A 37 -2.93 -3.68 -8.54
CA VAL A 37 -2.56 -2.77 -7.44
C VAL A 37 -2.98 -3.36 -6.07
N LEU A 38 -4.03 -4.19 -6.03
CA LEU A 38 -4.50 -4.87 -4.81
C LEU A 38 -3.40 -5.58 -3.99
N PRO A 39 -2.48 -6.37 -4.60
CA PRO A 39 -1.42 -7.04 -3.87
C PRO A 39 -0.45 -6.07 -3.18
N PHE A 40 -0.22 -4.89 -3.75
CA PHE A 40 0.64 -3.87 -3.15
C PHE A 40 -0.04 -3.23 -1.94
N ASN A 41 -1.33 -2.91 -2.05
CA ASN A 41 -2.10 -2.38 -0.93
C ASN A 41 -2.13 -3.36 0.25
N THR A 42 -2.39 -4.65 0.00
CA THR A 42 -2.45 -5.66 1.06
C THR A 42 -1.07 -5.95 1.67
N THR A 43 -0.02 -5.99 0.85
CA THR A 43 1.35 -6.21 1.33
C THR A 43 1.86 -5.04 2.16
N PHE A 44 1.65 -3.80 1.71
CA PHE A 44 2.06 -2.62 2.48
C PHE A 44 1.23 -2.46 3.75
N LEU A 45 -0.06 -2.80 3.72
CA LEU A 45 -0.90 -2.83 4.92
C LEU A 45 -0.40 -3.87 5.94
N ALA A 46 -0.11 -5.09 5.49
CA ALA A 46 0.41 -6.14 6.34
C ALA A 46 1.77 -5.75 6.96
N LYS A 47 2.67 -5.13 6.19
CA LYS A 47 3.94 -4.59 6.72
C LYS A 47 3.76 -3.36 7.63
N ALA A 48 2.75 -2.54 7.38
CA ALA A 48 2.41 -1.39 8.23
C ALA A 48 1.79 -1.81 9.57
N LEU A 49 1.12 -2.95 9.59
CA LEU A 49 0.58 -3.60 10.79
C LEU A 49 1.58 -4.55 11.47
N ASP A 50 2.81 -4.66 10.94
CA ASP A 50 3.86 -5.58 11.43
C ASP A 50 3.40 -7.05 11.45
N LEU A 51 2.49 -7.42 10.54
CA LEU A 51 1.99 -8.79 10.35
C LEU A 51 2.92 -9.68 9.50
N LEU A 52 3.96 -9.09 8.89
CA LEU A 52 4.91 -9.70 7.95
C LEU A 52 6.35 -9.26 8.22
#